data_AF-A0AAV9K145-F1
#
_entry.id   AF-A0AAV9K145-F1
#
_cell.length_a   1.000
_cell.length_b   1.000
_cell.length_c   1.000
_cell.angle_alpha   90.00
_cell.angle_beta   90.00
_cell.angle_gamma   90.00
#
_symmetry.space_group_name_H-M   'P 1'
#
loop_
_entity.id
_entity.type
_entity.pdbx_description
1 polymer ?
#
loop_
_entity_poly.entity_id
_entity_poly.type
_entity_poly.pdbx_seq_one_letter_code
_entity_poly.pdbx_strand_id
1 'polypeptide(L)'
;MRTSSSIEGIARIEIQKRIDLIQSRPRRIEKLQMTLQKEFNCVNRKLNIVVTRIAKRYGNPNILAEFIARQLKNRVSFRKAMKKAIELTEQEDTKGIQIQIAGRIDGKEIARVEWIREGRVPLQTIRAKIDYCSYTV
;
A
#
# COMPACT_ATOMS: atom_id res chain seq x y z
N MET A 1 -15.95 -10.85 -20.98
CA MET A 1 -16.25 -10.49 -19.59
C MET A 1 -15.01 -9.87 -18.96
N ARG A 2 -15.05 -8.58 -18.61
CA ARG A 2 -13.90 -7.85 -18.04
C ARG A 2 -13.64 -8.37 -16.62
N THR A 3 -12.55 -9.12 -16.43
CA THR A 3 -12.08 -9.49 -15.10
C THR A 3 -11.84 -8.22 -14.30
N SER A 4 -12.55 -8.10 -13.17
CA SER A 4 -12.40 -7.05 -12.17
C SER A 4 -10.93 -6.65 -12.00
N SER A 5 -10.65 -5.36 -12.20
CA SER A 5 -9.34 -4.74 -11.99
C SER A 5 -8.81 -5.07 -10.60
N SER A 6 -8.01 -6.13 -10.49
CA SER A 6 -7.34 -6.48 -9.24
C SER A 6 -6.29 -5.40 -9.01
N ILE A 7 -6.48 -4.58 -7.99
CA ILE A 7 -5.44 -3.68 -7.51
C ILE A 7 -4.33 -4.59 -6.96
N GLU A 8 -3.23 -4.70 -7.70
CA GLU A 8 -2.04 -5.51 -7.36
C GLU A 8 -1.14 -4.77 -6.35
N GLY A 9 -1.74 -4.15 -5.34
CA GLY A 9 -0.97 -3.42 -4.34
C GLY A 9 -0.37 -4.37 -3.29
N ILE A 10 0.94 -4.29 -3.09
CA ILE A 10 1.64 -5.01 -2.02
C ILE A 10 1.64 -4.10 -0.79
N ALA A 11 0.97 -4.52 0.28
CA ALA A 11 0.93 -3.74 1.51
C ALA A 11 2.25 -3.80 2.30
N ARG A 12 2.78 -4.99 2.59
CA ARG A 12 4.05 -5.15 3.32
C ARG A 12 4.65 -6.52 3.08
N ILE A 13 5.96 -6.62 3.28
CA ILE A 13 6.71 -7.87 3.27
C ILE A 13 7.24 -8.09 4.69
N GLU A 14 6.85 -9.21 5.30
CA GLU A 14 7.36 -9.64 6.60
C GLU A 14 8.38 -10.76 6.38
N ILE A 15 9.59 -10.60 6.90
CA ILE A 15 10.66 -11.60 6.80
C ILE A 15 10.89 -12.21 8.18
N GLN A 16 10.59 -13.50 8.31
CA GLN A 16 10.86 -14.27 9.52
C GLN A 16 12.05 -15.20 9.30
N LYS A 17 13.16 -14.97 10.02
CA LYS A 17 14.32 -15.85 10.04
C LYS A 17 14.11 -16.92 11.12
N ARG A 18 13.22 -17.90 10.87
CA ARG A 18 13.02 -19.08 11.73
C ARG A 18 13.15 -20.38 10.92
N ILE A 19 13.51 -21.46 11.61
CA ILE A 19 13.80 -22.79 11.06
C ILE A 19 12.52 -23.58 10.76
N ASP A 20 11.37 -23.17 11.33
CA ASP A 20 10.18 -24.02 11.31
C ASP A 20 9.16 -23.64 10.23
N LEU A 21 8.92 -24.63 9.37
CA LEU A 21 7.97 -24.69 8.26
C LEU A 21 6.52 -24.50 8.73
N ILE A 22 5.72 -23.76 7.93
CA ILE A 22 4.32 -24.12 7.64
C ILE A 22 4.03 -23.89 6.16
N GLN A 23 3.49 -24.92 5.50
CA GLN A 23 3.19 -24.97 4.06
C GLN A 23 1.79 -24.43 3.74
N SER A 24 1.71 -23.64 2.67
CA SER A 24 0.54 -23.62 1.78
C SER A 24 1.04 -23.21 0.39
N ARG A 25 0.88 -24.10 -0.60
CA ARG A 25 1.41 -23.94 -1.96
C ARG A 25 0.37 -23.31 -2.89
N PRO A 26 0.47 -22.01 -3.23
CA PRO A 26 -0.10 -21.50 -4.47
C PRO A 26 0.93 -21.69 -5.60
N ARG A 27 0.58 -22.50 -6.61
CA ARG A 27 1.37 -22.83 -7.83
C ARG A 27 1.87 -21.62 -8.65
N ARG A 28 1.50 -20.38 -8.27
CA ARG A 28 1.84 -19.14 -9.00
C ARG A 28 3.13 -18.45 -8.53
N ILE A 29 3.72 -18.88 -7.40
CA ILE A 29 4.85 -18.17 -6.72
C ILE A 29 6.22 -18.83 -7.02
N GLU A 30 6.25 -19.98 -7.68
CA GLU A 30 7.48 -20.74 -7.92
C GLU A 30 8.56 -19.94 -8.67
N LYS A 31 8.16 -19.10 -9.63
CA LYS A 31 9.07 -18.20 -10.35
C LYS A 31 9.77 -17.21 -9.41
N LEU A 32 9.02 -16.59 -8.50
CA LEU A 32 9.57 -15.63 -7.53
C LEU A 32 10.50 -16.33 -6.53
N GLN A 33 10.16 -17.54 -6.09
CA GLN A 33 11.02 -18.34 -5.24
C GLN A 33 12.36 -18.63 -5.91
N MET A 34 12.35 -19.03 -7.18
CA MET A 34 13.59 -19.29 -7.94
C MET A 34 14.44 -18.03 -8.10
N THR A 35 13.84 -16.88 -8.44
CA THR A 35 14.58 -15.62 -8.59
C THR A 35 15.24 -15.21 -7.28
N LEU A 36 14.49 -15.23 -6.17
CA LEU A 36 15.01 -14.86 -4.85
C LEU A 36 16.08 -15.86 -4.38
N GLN A 37 15.91 -17.15 -4.64
CA GLN A 37 16.91 -18.15 -4.25
C GLN A 37 18.24 -17.97 -4.99
N LYS A 38 18.19 -17.53 -6.26
CA LYS A 38 19.39 -17.15 -7.04
C LYS A 38 20.04 -15.88 -6.50
N GLU A 39 19.27 -14.82 -6.26
CA GLU A 39 19.82 -13.54 -5.78
C GLU A 39 20.47 -13.64 -4.39
N PHE A 40 19.88 -14.41 -3.48
CA PHE A 40 20.38 -14.53 -2.11
C PHE A 40 21.42 -15.63 -1.90
N ASN A 41 21.91 -16.30 -2.97
CA ASN A 41 22.90 -17.40 -2.90
C ASN A 41 22.64 -18.38 -1.75
N CYS A 42 21.38 -18.72 -1.52
CA CYS A 42 20.95 -19.54 -0.38
C CYS A 42 21.16 -21.02 -0.70
N VAL A 43 22.41 -21.47 -0.74
CA VAL A 43 22.76 -22.88 -1.02
C VAL A 43 22.20 -23.83 0.06
N ASN A 44 22.15 -23.36 1.31
CA ASN A 44 21.70 -24.16 2.48
C ASN A 44 20.38 -23.70 3.11
N ARG A 45 19.63 -22.77 2.49
CA ARG A 45 18.37 -22.24 3.06
C ARG A 45 17.24 -22.27 2.05
N LYS A 46 16.14 -22.93 2.41
CA LYS A 46 14.90 -22.92 1.61
C LYS A 46 14.07 -21.70 1.97
N LEU A 47 13.76 -20.87 0.97
CA LEU A 47 12.85 -19.73 1.11
C LEU A 47 11.42 -20.23 0.92
N ASN A 48 10.57 -20.00 1.91
CA ASN A 48 9.13 -20.22 1.78
C ASN A 48 8.42 -18.86 1.69
N ILE A 49 7.47 -18.74 0.76
CA ILE A 49 6.75 -17.49 0.51
C ILE A 49 5.27 -17.78 0.70
N VAL A 50 4.65 -17.05 1.62
CA VAL A 50 3.22 -17.12 1.90
C VAL A 50 2.60 -15.78 1.54
N VAL A 51 1.53 -15.82 0.73
CA VAL A 51 0.77 -14.62 0.36
C VAL A 51 -0.54 -14.62 1.11
N THR A 52 -0.68 -13.66 2.02
CA THR A 52 -1.90 -13.45 2.80
C THR A 52 -2.72 -12.34 2.17
N ARG A 53 -4.01 -12.60 1.93
CA ARG A 53 -4.94 -11.57 1.47
C ARG A 53 -5.33 -10.68 2.64
N ILE A 54 -5.34 -9.37 2.41
CA ILE A 54 -5.79 -8.38 3.38
C ILE A 54 -7.30 -8.20 3.23
N ALA A 55 -8.03 -8.28 4.34
CA ALA A 55 -9.49 -8.13 4.37
C ALA A 55 -9.92 -6.69 4.05
N LYS A 56 -9.33 -5.71 4.74
CA LYS A 56 -9.55 -4.27 4.57
C LYS A 56 -8.41 -3.66 3.76
N ARG A 57 -8.64 -3.42 2.46
CA ARG A 57 -7.57 -3.03 1.51
C ARG A 57 -7.26 -1.53 1.61
N TYR A 58 -8.29 -0.70 1.62
CA TYR A 58 -8.19 0.77 1.65
C TYR A 58 -7.94 1.36 3.04
N GLY A 59 -8.01 0.53 4.09
CA GLY A 59 -7.53 0.84 5.43
C GLY A 59 -6.01 0.71 5.56
N ASN A 60 -5.34 0.09 4.58
CA ASN A 60 -3.88 0.07 4.54
C ASN A 60 -3.35 1.29 3.78
N PRO A 61 -2.49 2.14 4.38
CA PRO A 61 -2.05 3.37 3.76
C PRO A 61 -1.17 3.14 2.52
N ASN A 62 -0.46 2.00 2.41
CA ASN A 62 0.38 1.70 1.25
C ASN A 62 -0.47 1.45 -0.02
N ILE A 63 -1.53 0.66 0.11
CA ILE A 63 -2.46 0.38 -0.99
C ILE A 63 -3.20 1.66 -1.39
N LEU A 64 -3.60 2.46 -0.41
CA LEU A 64 -4.28 3.73 -0.65
C LEU A 64 -3.37 4.75 -1.35
N ALA A 65 -2.10 4.84 -0.96
CA ALA A 65 -1.13 5.72 -1.58
C ALA A 65 -0.84 5.33 -3.04
N GLU A 66 -0.70 4.03 -3.33
CA GLU A 66 -0.55 3.53 -4.69
C GLU A 66 -1.80 3.81 -5.55
N PHE A 67 -2.99 3.70 -4.95
CA PHE A 67 -4.23 4.08 -5.62
C PHE A 67 -4.21 5.56 -6.02
N ILE A 68 -3.87 6.47 -5.10
CA ILE A 68 -3.77 7.91 -5.38
C ILE A 68 -2.71 8.18 -6.46
N ALA A 69 -1.53 7.56 -6.33
CA ALA A 69 -0.44 7.70 -7.30
C ALA A 69 -0.89 7.30 -8.71
N ARG A 70 -1.62 6.20 -8.85
CA ARG A 70 -2.14 5.74 -10.13
C ARG A 70 -3.17 6.71 -10.71
N GLN A 71 -4.04 7.29 -9.89
CA GLN A 71 -4.98 8.33 -10.34
C GLN A 71 -4.24 9.58 -10.85
N LEU A 72 -3.19 10.01 -10.13
CA LEU A 72 -2.37 11.16 -10.54
C LEU A 72 -1.58 10.88 -11.84
N LYS A 73 -1.03 9.68 -12.00
CA LYS A 73 -0.39 9.24 -13.26
C LYS A 73 -1.36 9.27 -14.44
N ASN A 74 -2.62 8.92 -14.19
CA ASN A 74 -3.70 9.01 -15.16
C ASN A 74 -4.26 10.44 -15.34
N ARG A 75 -3.57 11.47 -14.84
CA ARG A 75 -3.96 12.89 -14.94
C ARG A 75 -5.32 13.22 -14.33
N VAL A 76 -5.81 12.41 -13.39
CA VAL A 76 -7.01 12.76 -12.62
C VAL A 76 -6.66 13.90 -11.67
N SER A 77 -7.57 14.87 -11.55
CA SER A 77 -7.41 15.99 -10.61
C SER A 77 -7.10 15.49 -9.20
N PHE A 78 -6.05 16.04 -8.57
CA PHE A 78 -5.61 15.64 -7.24
C PHE A 78 -6.72 15.74 -6.19
N ARG A 79 -7.60 16.75 -6.29
CA ARG A 79 -8.76 16.91 -5.39
C ARG A 79 -9.74 15.74 -5.54
N LYS A 80 -10.01 15.31 -6.77
CA LYS A 80 -10.88 14.16 -7.04
C LYS A 80 -10.24 12.86 -6.55
N ALA A 81 -8.94 12.69 -6.76
CA ALA A 81 -8.20 11.52 -6.28
C ALA A 81 -8.21 11.45 -4.74
N MET A 82 -7.95 12.55 -4.05
CA MET A 82 -8.01 12.63 -2.58
C MET A 82 -9.41 12.36 -2.04
N LYS A 83 -10.45 13.01 -2.60
CA LYS A 83 -11.84 12.81 -2.15
C LYS A 83 -12.28 11.35 -2.33
N LYS A 84 -11.92 10.74 -3.46
CA LYS A 84 -12.22 9.34 -3.72
C LYS A 84 -11.45 8.39 -2.79
N ALA A 85 -10.22 8.73 -2.42
CA ALA A 85 -9.46 7.96 -1.45
C ALA A 85 -10.14 8.00 -0.06
N ILE A 86 -10.59 9.16 0.39
CA ILE A 86 -11.35 9.32 1.64
C ILE A 86 -12.62 8.46 1.63
N GLU A 87 -13.42 8.55 0.56
CA GLU A 87 -14.66 7.78 0.42
C GLU A 87 -14.42 6.26 0.49
N LEU A 88 -13.35 5.76 -0.16
CA LEU A 88 -12.97 4.35 -0.12
C LEU A 88 -12.51 3.90 1.27
N THR A 89 -11.84 4.79 2.03
CA THR A 89 -11.35 4.50 3.38
C THR A 89 -12.47 4.58 4.42
N GLU A 90 -13.47 5.45 4.23
CA GLU A 90 -14.67 5.53 5.08
C GLU A 90 -15.48 4.23 5.02
N GLN A 91 -15.58 3.60 3.84
CA GLN A 91 -16.25 2.29 3.67
C GLN A 91 -15.59 1.15 4.45
N GLU A 92 -14.36 1.33 4.94
CA GLU A 92 -13.62 0.31 5.71
C GLU A 92 -13.55 0.61 7.23
N ASP A 93 -14.46 1.43 7.76
CA ASP A 93 -14.60 1.79 9.19
C ASP A 93 -13.39 2.52 9.80
N THR A 94 -12.77 3.40 9.04
CA THR A 94 -11.60 4.15 9.52
C THR A 94 -12.02 5.33 10.40
N LYS A 95 -11.40 5.48 11.58
CA LYS A 95 -11.75 6.54 12.57
C LYS A 95 -11.30 7.95 12.16
N GLY A 96 -10.33 8.02 11.27
CA GLY A 96 -9.78 9.28 10.77
C GLY A 96 -8.66 9.01 9.79
N ILE A 97 -8.49 9.92 8.84
CA ILE A 97 -7.49 9.86 7.79
C ILE A 97 -6.89 11.25 7.58
N GLN A 98 -5.59 11.30 7.33
CA GLN A 98 -4.90 12.51 6.86
C GLN A 98 -4.11 12.15 5.60
N ILE A 99 -4.39 12.86 4.52
CA ILE A 99 -3.69 12.71 3.23
C ILE A 99 -2.95 13.99 2.94
N GLN A 100 -1.68 13.89 2.57
CA GLN A 100 -0.85 15.01 2.18
C GLN A 100 -0.17 14.71 0.84
N ILE A 101 -0.22 15.67 -0.08
CA ILE A 101 0.46 15.59 -1.38
C ILE A 101 1.30 16.86 -1.53
N ALA A 102 2.57 16.69 -1.86
CA ALA A 102 3.51 17.78 -2.03
C ALA A 102 4.16 17.72 -3.42
N GLY A 103 4.38 18.89 -4.03
CA GLY A 103 5.14 19.02 -5.27
C GLY A 103 4.48 19.96 -6.28
N ARG A 104 4.85 19.78 -7.55
CA ARG A 104 4.30 20.55 -8.68
C ARG A 104 2.94 20.00 -9.09
N ILE A 105 1.94 20.31 -8.28
CA ILE A 105 0.58 19.80 -8.47
C ILE A 105 -0.07 20.51 -9.66
N ASP A 106 -0.64 19.72 -10.57
CA ASP A 106 -1.36 20.19 -11.77
C ASP A 106 -0.44 20.89 -12.79
N GLY A 107 0.85 20.51 -12.81
CA GLY A 107 1.83 21.06 -13.76
C GLY A 107 2.27 22.50 -13.47
N LYS A 108 1.80 23.10 -12.37
CA LYS A 108 2.22 24.44 -11.97
C LYS A 108 3.73 24.49 -11.74
N GLU A 109 4.32 25.64 -12.06
CA GLU A 109 5.76 25.88 -11.89
C GLU A 109 6.16 25.84 -10.42
N ILE A 110 5.40 26.53 -9.57
CA ILE A 110 5.64 26.60 -8.12
C ILE A 110 5.06 25.36 -7.44
N ALA A 111 5.92 24.67 -6.69
CA ALA A 111 5.52 23.54 -5.87
C ALA A 111 4.69 24.00 -4.66
N ARG A 112 3.71 23.20 -4.26
CA ARG A 112 2.87 23.45 -3.09
C ARG A 112 2.56 22.16 -2.34
N VAL A 113 2.04 22.32 -1.13
CA VAL A 113 1.61 21.22 -0.27
C VAL A 113 0.12 21.35 -0.05
N GLU A 114 -0.62 20.31 -0.42
CA GLU A 114 -2.06 20.22 -0.22
C GLU A 114 -2.31 19.05 0.74
N TRP A 115 -3.14 19.27 1.75
CA TRP A 115 -3.51 18.23 2.70
C TRP A 115 -4.99 18.31 3.03
N ILE A 116 -5.58 17.14 3.28
CA ILE A 116 -6.96 17.00 3.73
C ILE A 116 -6.95 16.05 4.93
N ARG A 117 -7.72 16.40 5.94
CA ARG A 117 -7.90 15.60 7.14
C ARG A 117 -9.38 15.41 7.40
N GLU A 118 -9.76 14.16 7.62
CA GLU A 118 -11.11 13.77 8.01
C GLU A 118 -11.05 12.95 9.30
N GLY A 119 -12.00 13.20 10.20
CA GLY A 119 -12.06 12.54 11.51
C GLY A 119 -10.88 12.84 12.45
N ARG A 120 -10.60 11.89 13.36
CA ARG A 120 -9.64 12.09 14.46
C ARG A 120 -8.29 11.44 14.17
N VAL A 121 -7.26 12.26 14.00
CA VAL A 121 -5.85 11.83 13.80
C VAL A 121 -4.95 12.46 14.88
N PRO A 122 -4.76 11.81 16.03
CA PRO A 122 -3.95 12.35 17.13
C PRO A 122 -2.46 11.96 17.00
N LEU A 123 -1.65 12.83 16.40
CA LEU A 123 -0.24 12.54 16.11
C LEU A 123 0.68 12.51 17.36
N GLN A 124 0.30 13.19 18.44
CA GLN A 124 1.08 13.20 19.69
C GLN A 124 0.75 12.02 20.62
N THR A 125 -0.37 11.32 20.39
CA THR A 125 -0.83 10.26 21.29
C THR A 125 -0.16 8.93 20.94
N ILE A 126 0.86 8.56 21.70
CA ILE A 126 1.62 7.30 21.49
C ILE A 126 0.72 6.05 21.55
N ARG A 127 -0.35 6.08 22.36
CA ARG A 127 -1.31 4.98 22.48
C ARG A 127 -2.20 4.80 21.23
N ALA A 128 -2.25 5.79 20.35
CA ALA A 128 -3.07 5.71 19.15
C ALA A 128 -2.41 4.77 18.13
N LYS A 129 -3.17 3.80 17.61
CA LYS A 129 -2.72 2.96 16.50
C LYS A 129 -2.88 3.75 15.20
N ILE A 130 -1.76 4.19 14.64
CA ILE A 130 -1.73 4.98 13.40
C ILE A 130 -0.80 4.27 12.42
N ASP A 131 -1.32 3.90 11.27
CA ASP A 131 -0.52 3.40 10.16
C ASP A 131 -0.12 4.57 9.26
N TYR A 132 1.15 4.60 8.84
CA TYR A 132 1.73 5.66 8.01
C TYR A 132 2.40 5.08 6.77
N CYS A 133 2.31 5.81 5.66
CA CYS A 133 2.97 5.51 4.40
C CYS A 133 3.53 6.79 3.78
N SER A 134 4.68 6.68 3.14
CA SER A 134 5.18 7.67 2.17
C SER A 134 5.32 6.99 0.82
N TYR A 135 4.83 7.63 -0.24
CA TYR A 135 4.87 7.11 -1.60
C TYR A 135 5.24 8.20 -2.59
N THR A 136 6.23 7.93 -3.45
CA THR A 136 6.69 8.83 -4.51
C THR A 136 6.04 8.45 -5.84
N VAL A 137 5.53 9.45 -6.57
CA VAL A 137 4.76 9.24 -7.82
C VAL A 137 5.63 9.46 -9.04
#